data_AF-A0A1Y3NY77-F1
#
_entry.id   AF-A0A1Y3NY77-F1
#
_cell.length_a   1.000
_cell.length_b   1.000
_cell.length_c   1.000
_cell.angle_alpha   90.00
_cell.angle_beta   90.00
_cell.angle_gamma   90.00
#
_symmetry.space_group_name_H-M   'P 1'
#
loop_
_entity.id
_entity.type
_entity.pdbx_description
1 polymer ?
#
loop_
_entity_poly.entity_id
_entity_poly.type
_entity_poly.pdbx_seq_one_letter_code
_entity_poly.pdbx_strand_id
1 'polypeptide(L)'
;FGNPNYLLFQYSNDDSYELEVNPNSNIVDSEYLNYFRFIGRIIGLAVFHNQYLSVNFNYLFYKKLLDKPLKYSDLEFVDPEIYKNIDWLKNNKNVESLCLTFELNTKDCFGNQKYLELKSNGANIDVTDSNKNEYINLVINYKLNNTNDQEQFEAIKQGFYEILPKNISSLINEFDLKV
;
A
#
# COMPACT_ATOMS: atom_id res chain seq x y z
N PHE A 1 15.41 -0.80 -13.96
CA PHE A 1 15.00 -1.01 -12.55
C PHE A 1 13.61 -1.62 -12.42
N GLY A 2 12.66 -1.40 -13.34
CA GLY A 2 11.35 -2.10 -13.34
C GLY A 2 11.37 -3.53 -13.89
N ASN A 3 12.49 -4.26 -13.82
CA ASN A 3 12.54 -5.66 -14.25
C ASN A 3 12.12 -6.55 -13.04
N PRO A 4 10.99 -7.30 -13.12
CA PRO A 4 10.51 -8.15 -12.04
C PRO A 4 11.54 -9.21 -11.58
N ASN A 5 12.53 -9.53 -12.42
CA ASN A 5 13.54 -10.55 -12.16
C ASN A 5 14.48 -10.23 -10.99
N TYR A 6 14.58 -8.97 -10.56
CA TYR A 6 15.35 -8.60 -9.37
C TYR A 6 14.55 -8.73 -8.06
N LEU A 7 13.25 -9.07 -8.14
CA LEU A 7 12.34 -9.23 -7.00
C LEU A 7 12.28 -8.03 -6.03
N LEU A 8 12.75 -6.85 -6.45
CA LEU A 8 12.63 -5.60 -5.66
C LEU A 8 11.20 -5.05 -5.66
N PHE A 9 10.53 -5.18 -6.81
CA PHE A 9 9.15 -4.74 -6.99
C PHE A 9 8.29 -5.88 -7.53
N GLN A 10 7.00 -5.82 -7.24
CA GLN A 10 5.98 -6.69 -7.79
C GLN A 10 4.83 -5.86 -8.37
N TYR A 11 4.00 -6.46 -9.22
CA TYR A 11 2.78 -5.82 -9.69
C TYR A 11 1.78 -5.72 -8.53
N SER A 12 1.11 -4.57 -8.40
CA SER A 12 0.13 -4.36 -7.33
C SER A 12 -1.13 -5.21 -7.48
N ASN A 13 -1.56 -5.47 -8.72
CA ASN A 13 -2.70 -6.31 -9.06
C ASN A 13 -2.47 -6.99 -10.42
N ASP A 14 -3.15 -8.11 -10.66
CA ASP A 14 -3.07 -8.91 -11.90
C ASP A 14 -3.36 -8.08 -13.17
N ASP A 15 -4.24 -7.08 -13.06
CA ASP A 15 -4.69 -6.24 -14.17
C ASP A 15 -3.99 -4.86 -14.25
N SER A 16 -3.02 -4.60 -13.36
CA SER A 16 -2.33 -3.31 -13.28
C SER A 16 -0.85 -3.40 -13.65
N TYR A 17 -0.36 -2.43 -14.41
CA TYR A 17 1.08 -2.24 -14.64
C TYR A 17 1.73 -1.37 -13.55
N GLU A 18 1.01 -1.08 -12.46
CA GLU A 18 1.55 -0.36 -11.31
C GLU A 18 2.41 -1.28 -10.46
N LEU A 19 3.55 -0.77 -10.04
CA LEU A 19 4.49 -1.49 -9.19
C LEU A 19 4.36 -1.08 -7.72
N GLU A 20 4.62 -2.04 -6.86
CA GLU A 20 4.80 -1.86 -5.42
C GLU A 20 6.08 -2.53 -4.94
N VAL A 21 6.57 -2.08 -3.79
CA VAL A 21 7.72 -2.70 -3.13
C VAL A 21 7.37 -4.14 -2.80
N ASN A 22 8.20 -5.09 -3.22
CA ASN A 22 8.04 -6.48 -2.83
C ASN A 22 8.54 -6.67 -1.38
N PRO A 23 7.67 -7.04 -0.42
CA PRO A 23 8.07 -7.27 0.97
C PRO A 23 9.12 -8.37 1.12
N ASN A 24 9.19 -9.29 0.15
CA ASN A 24 10.10 -10.44 0.15
C ASN A 24 11.40 -10.18 -0.63
N SER A 25 11.73 -8.92 -0.90
CA SER A 25 12.96 -8.52 -1.62
C SER A 25 14.25 -9.01 -0.96
N ASN A 26 14.21 -9.29 0.34
CA ASN A 26 15.34 -9.78 1.14
C ASN A 26 15.74 -11.23 0.83
N ILE A 27 14.91 -12.01 0.13
CA ILE A 27 15.16 -13.43 -0.14
C ILE A 27 16.30 -13.62 -1.16
N VAL A 28 16.48 -12.68 -2.09
CA VAL A 28 17.38 -12.84 -3.24
C VAL A 28 18.81 -12.39 -2.92
N ASP A 29 18.95 -11.27 -2.21
CA ASP A 29 20.23 -10.60 -2.00
C ASP A 29 20.28 -9.95 -0.61
N SER A 30 21.38 -10.14 0.11
CA SER A 30 21.64 -9.46 1.39
C SER A 30 21.80 -7.95 1.26
N GLU A 31 22.19 -7.44 0.08
CA GLU A 31 22.39 -6.01 -0.18
C GLU A 31 21.18 -5.33 -0.81
N TYR A 32 20.00 -5.98 -0.81
CA TYR A 32 18.77 -5.47 -1.42
C TYR A 32 18.42 -4.01 -1.04
N LEU A 33 18.71 -3.60 0.20
CA LEU A 33 18.50 -2.23 0.68
C LEU A 33 19.35 -1.18 -0.06
N ASN A 34 20.56 -1.53 -0.48
CA ASN A 34 21.41 -0.63 -1.27
C ASN A 34 20.78 -0.32 -2.63
N TYR A 35 20.11 -1.30 -3.24
CA TYR A 35 19.37 -1.09 -4.48
C TYR A 35 18.18 -0.15 -4.26
N PHE A 36 17.43 -0.32 -3.17
CA PHE A 36 16.34 0.59 -2.82
C PHE A 36 16.81 2.03 -2.58
N ARG A 37 17.93 2.22 -1.88
CA ARG A 37 18.56 3.54 -1.72
C ARG A 37 19.00 4.13 -3.05
N PHE A 38 19.58 3.32 -3.92
CA PHE A 38 19.92 3.75 -5.27
C PHE A 38 18.69 4.19 -6.07
N ILE A 39 17.60 3.42 -6.02
CA ILE A 39 16.33 3.78 -6.66
C ILE A 39 15.78 5.10 -6.10
N GLY A 40 15.85 5.29 -4.79
CA GLY A 40 15.50 6.55 -4.14
C GLY A 40 16.24 7.75 -4.74
N ARG A 41 17.56 7.63 -4.95
CA ARG A 41 18.37 8.67 -5.62
C ARG A 41 17.92 8.93 -7.04
N ILE A 42 17.60 7.88 -7.81
CA ILE A 42 17.11 8.03 -9.19
C ILE A 42 15.77 8.78 -9.21
N ILE A 43 14.84 8.46 -8.30
CA ILE A 43 13.58 9.18 -8.16
C ILE A 43 13.83 10.64 -7.78
N GLY A 44 14.72 10.90 -6.83
CA GLY A 44 15.10 12.26 -6.42
C GLY A 44 15.70 13.08 -7.57
N LEU A 45 16.56 12.46 -8.38
CA LEU A 45 17.15 13.10 -9.56
C LEU A 45 16.11 13.40 -10.64
N ALA A 46 15.17 12.49 -10.87
CA ALA A 46 14.08 12.69 -11.82
C ALA A 46 13.21 13.89 -11.42
N VAL A 47 12.82 13.98 -10.15
CA VAL A 47 12.09 15.14 -9.61
C VAL A 47 12.93 16.42 -9.73
N PHE A 48 14.22 16.39 -9.36
CA PHE A 48 15.10 17.55 -9.43
C PHE A 48 15.24 18.12 -10.86
N HIS A 49 15.34 17.23 -11.86
CA HIS A 49 15.46 17.62 -13.26
C HIS A 49 14.12 17.78 -13.98
N ASN A 50 12.99 17.63 -13.28
CA ASN A 50 11.64 17.64 -13.85
C ASN A 50 11.51 16.65 -15.04
N GLN A 51 11.98 15.42 -14.83
CA GLN A 51 11.91 14.31 -15.78
C GLN A 51 10.96 13.22 -15.30
N TYR A 52 10.30 12.58 -16.26
CA TYR A 52 9.43 11.44 -16.02
C TYR A 52 10.23 10.15 -15.92
N LEU A 53 9.85 9.30 -14.97
CA LEU A 53 10.35 7.93 -14.92
C LEU A 53 9.47 7.05 -15.80
N SER A 54 10.08 6.14 -16.56
CA SER A 54 9.35 5.13 -17.33
C SER A 54 8.76 4.00 -16.48
N VAL A 55 8.56 4.24 -15.19
CA VAL A 55 8.06 3.29 -14.19
C VAL A 55 6.91 3.93 -13.44
N ASN A 56 5.79 3.22 -13.34
CA ASN A 56 4.61 3.68 -12.64
C ASN A 56 4.46 2.92 -11.32
N PHE A 57 4.48 3.62 -10.19
CA PHE A 57 4.24 3.03 -8.88
C PHE A 57 2.78 3.23 -8.45
N ASN A 58 2.31 2.40 -7.53
CA ASN A 58 0.97 2.56 -6.98
C ASN A 58 0.85 3.84 -6.14
N TYR A 59 -0.39 4.26 -5.87
CA TYR A 59 -0.67 5.49 -5.10
C TYR A 59 -0.03 5.50 -3.70
N LEU A 60 -0.05 4.36 -2.99
CA LEU A 60 0.51 4.26 -1.64
C LEU A 60 2.03 4.43 -1.62
N PHE A 61 2.72 4.04 -2.68
CA PHE A 61 4.16 4.23 -2.80
C PHE A 61 4.54 5.69 -2.64
N TYR A 62 3.87 6.59 -3.37
CA TYR A 62 4.14 8.02 -3.31
C TYR A 62 3.77 8.64 -1.97
N LYS A 63 2.67 8.20 -1.34
CA LYS A 63 2.32 8.67 0.02
C LYS A 63 3.35 8.25 1.05
N LYS A 64 3.80 7.00 1.01
CA LYS A 64 4.83 6.48 1.92
C LYS A 64 6.16 7.18 1.69
N LEU A 65 6.57 7.41 0.44
CA LEU A 65 7.80 8.13 0.10
C LEU A 65 7.83 9.55 0.71
N LEU A 66 6.69 10.23 0.72
CA LEU A 66 6.53 11.59 1.24
C LEU A 66 6.18 11.66 2.74
N ASP A 67 6.17 10.53 3.46
CA ASP A 67 5.73 10.44 4.86
C ASP A 67 4.34 11.02 5.12
N LYS A 68 3.45 10.89 4.14
CA LYS A 68 2.07 11.38 4.28
C LYS A 68 1.20 10.37 5.02
N PRO A 69 0.38 10.82 5.98
CA PRO A 69 -0.49 9.93 6.74
C PRO A 69 -1.52 9.28 5.81
N LEU A 70 -1.69 7.97 5.95
CA LEU A 70 -2.72 7.22 5.26
C LEU A 70 -4.10 7.49 5.89
N LYS A 71 -5.10 7.70 5.04
CA LYS A 71 -6.46 8.09 5.37
C LYS A 71 -7.44 7.10 4.76
N TYR A 72 -8.65 7.05 5.30
CA TYR A 72 -9.74 6.25 4.73
C TYR A 72 -9.98 6.52 3.24
N SER A 73 -9.87 7.77 2.79
CA SER A 73 -10.02 8.14 1.37
C SER A 73 -8.96 7.51 0.47
N ASP A 74 -7.79 7.13 1.01
CA ASP A 74 -6.74 6.51 0.20
C ASP A 74 -7.13 5.11 -0.26
N LEU A 75 -8.05 4.45 0.44
CA LEU A 75 -8.57 3.14 0.07
C LEU A 75 -9.27 3.17 -1.29
N GLU A 76 -9.84 4.30 -1.70
CA GLU A 76 -10.43 4.47 -3.03
C GLU A 76 -9.42 4.23 -4.15
N PHE A 77 -8.15 4.58 -3.94
CA PHE A 77 -7.08 4.39 -4.93
C PHE A 77 -6.43 3.00 -4.86
N VAL A 78 -6.60 2.29 -3.75
CA VAL A 78 -5.97 0.98 -3.49
C VAL A 78 -6.92 -0.15 -3.85
N ASP A 79 -8.15 -0.05 -3.37
CA ASP A 79 -9.18 -1.06 -3.52
C ASP A 79 -10.55 -0.35 -3.60
N PRO A 80 -10.93 0.13 -4.80
CA PRO A 80 -12.17 0.87 -5.01
C PRO A 80 -13.42 0.06 -4.62
N GLU A 81 -13.35 -1.26 -4.71
CA GLU A 81 -14.45 -2.16 -4.36
C GLU A 81 -14.63 -2.20 -2.84
N ILE A 82 -13.56 -2.43 -2.08
CA ILE A 82 -13.64 -2.39 -0.61
C ILE A 82 -14.00 -0.99 -0.13
N TYR A 83 -13.50 0.08 -0.77
CA TYR A 83 -13.89 1.44 -0.42
C TYR A 83 -15.41 1.64 -0.46
N LYS A 84 -16.08 1.19 -1.55
CA LYS A 84 -17.54 1.23 -1.70
C LYS A 84 -18.26 0.39 -0.64
N ASN A 85 -17.76 -0.82 -0.36
CA ASN A 85 -18.35 -1.70 0.64
C ASN A 85 -18.26 -1.10 2.05
N ILE A 86 -17.12 -0.49 2.40
CA ILE A 86 -16.95 0.20 3.67
C ILE A 86 -17.82 1.46 3.75
N ASP A 87 -17.91 2.24 2.68
CA ASP A 87 -18.77 3.42 2.66
C ASP A 87 -20.23 3.04 2.89
N TRP A 88 -20.68 1.96 2.25
CA TRP A 88 -22.00 1.40 2.49
C TRP A 88 -22.18 0.96 3.95
N LEU A 89 -21.24 0.21 4.53
CA LEU A 89 -21.33 -0.23 5.93
C LEU A 89 -21.40 0.94 6.93
N LYS A 90 -20.68 2.03 6.66
CA LYS A 90 -20.73 3.26 7.47
C LYS A 90 -22.11 3.90 7.46
N ASN A 91 -22.72 3.96 6.28
CA ASN A 91 -23.95 4.74 6.04
C ASN A 91 -25.25 3.95 6.24
N ASN A 92 -25.18 2.63 6.42
CA ASN A 92 -26.35 1.75 6.57
C ASN A 92 -26.45 1.12 7.96
N LYS A 93 -27.64 0.64 8.32
CA LYS A 93 -27.94 -0.09 9.57
C LYS A 93 -28.44 -1.50 9.27
N ASN A 94 -28.63 -2.33 10.29
CA ASN A 94 -28.97 -3.76 10.18
C ASN A 94 -27.91 -4.55 9.38
N VAL A 95 -26.63 -4.24 9.61
CA VAL A 95 -25.51 -4.90 8.91
C VAL A 95 -25.39 -6.38 9.27
N GLU A 96 -26.02 -6.82 10.36
CA GLU A 96 -26.13 -8.23 10.77
C GLU A 96 -26.75 -9.09 9.67
N SER A 97 -27.63 -8.52 8.84
CA SER A 97 -28.26 -9.21 7.71
C SER A 97 -27.27 -9.57 6.59
N LEU A 98 -26.09 -8.99 6.59
CA LEU A 98 -25.03 -9.30 5.64
C LEU A 98 -24.25 -10.57 6.01
N CYS A 99 -24.44 -11.11 7.22
CA CYS A 99 -23.73 -12.28 7.73
C CYS A 99 -22.20 -12.16 7.59
N LEU A 100 -21.67 -10.95 7.79
CA LEU A 100 -20.22 -10.70 7.78
C LEU A 100 -19.61 -11.15 9.11
N THR A 101 -18.41 -11.69 9.05
CA THR A 101 -17.57 -12.00 10.22
C THR A 101 -16.32 -11.11 10.21
N PHE A 102 -15.50 -11.14 11.26
CA PHE A 102 -14.21 -10.44 11.31
C PHE A 102 -13.13 -11.17 10.49
N GLU A 103 -13.48 -11.60 9.28
CA GLU A 103 -12.58 -12.17 8.28
C GLU A 103 -12.63 -11.36 6.98
N LEU A 104 -11.51 -11.34 6.27
CA LEU A 104 -11.40 -10.80 4.92
C LEU A 104 -11.05 -11.91 3.94
N ASN A 105 -11.79 -11.96 2.82
CA ASN A 105 -11.36 -12.72 1.67
C ASN A 105 -10.23 -11.96 0.95
N THR A 106 -9.07 -12.59 0.88
CA THR A 106 -7.87 -12.07 0.24
C THR A 106 -7.35 -13.10 -0.76
N LYS A 107 -6.47 -12.70 -1.68
CA LYS A 107 -5.76 -13.64 -2.55
C LYS A 107 -4.34 -13.85 -2.02
N ASP A 108 -3.85 -15.08 -2.08
CA ASP A 108 -2.43 -15.34 -1.85
C ASP A 108 -1.59 -14.97 -3.09
N CYS A 109 -0.26 -15.11 -2.98
CA CYS A 109 0.68 -14.86 -4.07
C CYS A 109 0.55 -15.80 -5.27
N PHE A 110 -0.32 -16.82 -5.20
CA PHE A 110 -0.64 -17.74 -6.29
C PHE A 110 -2.07 -17.53 -6.82
N GLY A 111 -2.77 -16.49 -6.35
CA GLY A 111 -4.14 -16.17 -6.76
C GLY A 111 -5.22 -17.02 -6.07
N ASN A 112 -4.88 -17.87 -5.11
CA ASN A 112 -5.86 -18.66 -4.37
C ASN A 112 -6.59 -17.78 -3.34
N GLN A 113 -7.90 -17.99 -3.20
CA GLN A 113 -8.67 -17.34 -2.14
C GLN A 113 -8.23 -17.83 -0.78
N LYS A 114 -8.02 -16.89 0.14
CA LYS A 114 -7.65 -17.12 1.52
C LYS A 114 -8.48 -16.23 2.43
N TYR A 115 -8.98 -16.82 3.50
CA TYR A 115 -9.63 -16.06 4.57
C TYR A 115 -8.58 -15.64 5.60
N LEU A 116 -8.55 -14.35 5.90
CA LEU A 116 -7.67 -13.77 6.89
C LEU A 116 -8.51 -13.22 8.04
N GLU A 117 -8.29 -13.73 9.25
CA GLU A 117 -8.89 -13.18 10.46
C GLU A 117 -8.30 -11.80 10.77
N LEU A 118 -9.18 -10.80 10.92
CA LEU A 118 -8.80 -9.43 11.27
C LEU A 118 -8.42 -9.26 12.75
N LYS A 119 -8.90 -10.18 13.59
CA LYS A 119 -8.62 -10.25 15.03
C LYS A 119 -8.72 -11.70 15.49
N SER A 120 -8.24 -11.99 16.70
CA SER A 120 -8.28 -13.34 17.25
C SER A 120 -9.70 -13.90 17.25
N ASN A 121 -9.86 -15.10 16.67
CA ASN A 121 -11.14 -15.79 16.56
C ASN A 121 -12.15 -15.01 15.71
N GLY A 122 -11.67 -14.24 14.73
CA GLY A 122 -12.48 -13.33 13.92
C GLY A 122 -13.56 -14.03 13.10
N ALA A 123 -13.30 -15.27 12.67
CA ALA A 123 -14.24 -16.11 11.93
C ALA A 123 -15.54 -16.39 12.69
N ASN A 124 -15.48 -16.38 14.02
CA ASN A 124 -16.60 -16.71 14.90
C ASN A 124 -17.26 -15.46 15.52
N ILE A 125 -16.93 -14.26 15.02
CA ILE A 125 -17.46 -13.01 15.53
C ILE A 125 -18.23 -12.32 14.40
N ASP A 126 -19.55 -12.24 14.55
CA ASP A 126 -20.41 -11.55 13.60
C ASP A 126 -20.22 -10.03 13.65
N VAL A 127 -20.31 -9.40 12.48
CA VAL A 127 -20.34 -7.95 12.36
C VAL A 127 -21.77 -7.46 12.58
N THR A 128 -21.92 -6.58 13.55
CA THR A 128 -23.17 -5.97 13.99
C THR A 128 -23.08 -4.45 13.92
N ASP A 129 -24.21 -3.75 14.02
CA ASP A 129 -24.20 -2.28 14.06
C ASP A 129 -23.40 -1.73 15.25
N SER A 130 -23.26 -2.50 16.34
CA SER A 130 -22.49 -2.11 17.53
C SER A 130 -20.98 -2.26 17.36
N ASN A 131 -20.52 -3.19 16.51
CA ASN A 131 -19.09 -3.47 16.32
C ASN A 131 -18.55 -3.14 14.91
N LYS A 132 -19.40 -2.74 13.96
CA LYS A 132 -18.99 -2.46 12.57
C LYS A 132 -17.88 -1.42 12.43
N ASN A 133 -17.81 -0.44 13.34
CA ASN A 133 -16.73 0.56 13.32
C ASN A 133 -15.37 -0.07 13.62
N GLU A 134 -15.34 -1.08 14.50
CA GLU A 134 -14.13 -1.88 14.76
C GLU A 134 -13.73 -2.67 13.51
N TYR A 135 -14.70 -3.36 12.89
CA TYR A 135 -14.48 -4.10 11.64
C TYR A 135 -13.90 -3.17 10.55
N ILE A 136 -14.54 -2.03 10.30
CA ILE A 136 -14.09 -1.04 9.32
C ILE A 136 -12.66 -0.59 9.59
N ASN A 137 -12.32 -0.26 10.84
CA ASN A 137 -10.97 0.18 11.19
C ASN A 137 -9.92 -0.91 10.96
N LEU A 138 -10.25 -2.17 11.28
CA LEU A 138 -9.35 -3.30 11.05
C LEU A 138 -9.15 -3.56 9.55
N VAL A 139 -10.20 -3.48 8.73
CA VAL A 139 -10.09 -3.62 7.27
C VAL A 139 -9.23 -2.51 6.67
N ILE A 140 -9.47 -1.25 7.06
CA ILE A 140 -8.68 -0.10 6.57
C ILE A 140 -7.22 -0.27 6.98
N ASN A 141 -6.95 -0.61 8.24
CA ASN A 141 -5.59 -0.80 8.73
C ASN A 141 -4.89 -1.95 7.99
N TYR A 142 -5.60 -3.06 7.77
CA TYR A 142 -5.05 -4.18 7.01
C TYR A 142 -4.72 -3.77 5.58
N LYS A 143 -5.65 -3.15 4.84
CA LYS A 143 -5.45 -2.79 3.44
C LYS A 143 -4.41 -1.70 3.20
N LEU A 144 -4.24 -0.77 4.14
CA LEU A 144 -3.31 0.36 3.99
C LEU A 144 -1.95 0.15 4.66
N ASN A 145 -1.89 -0.57 5.79
CA ASN A 145 -0.69 -0.67 6.63
C ASN A 145 -0.10 -2.09 6.72
N ASN A 146 -0.78 -3.14 6.24
CA ASN A 146 -0.28 -4.51 6.37
C ASN A 146 0.71 -4.89 5.26
N THR A 147 1.69 -4.03 5.01
CA THR A 147 2.78 -4.29 4.09
C THR A 147 4.07 -4.38 4.90
N ASN A 148 4.77 -5.51 4.80
CA ASN A 148 6.06 -5.70 5.47
C ASN A 148 7.21 -5.08 4.64
N ASP A 149 7.09 -3.78 4.35
CA ASP A 149 7.95 -3.04 3.41
C ASP A 149 8.68 -1.83 4.05
N GLN A 150 8.65 -1.73 5.38
CA GLN A 150 9.15 -0.57 6.11
C GLN A 150 10.65 -0.32 5.87
N GLU A 151 11.49 -1.35 5.97
CA GLU A 151 12.95 -1.22 5.79
C GLU A 151 13.31 -0.77 4.37
N GLN A 152 12.60 -1.32 3.38
CA GLN A 152 12.74 -0.95 1.97
C GLN A 152 12.37 0.53 1.76
N PHE A 153 11.24 0.98 2.31
CA PHE A 153 10.82 2.38 2.19
C PHE A 153 11.79 3.34 2.89
N GLU A 154 12.33 3.00 4.05
CA GLU A 154 13.36 3.81 4.70
C GLU A 154 14.62 3.95 3.84
N ALA A 155 15.06 2.87 3.19
CA ALA A 155 16.18 2.93 2.26
C ALA A 155 15.87 3.81 1.03
N ILE A 156 14.68 3.69 0.43
CA ILE A 156 14.24 4.56 -0.68
C ILE A 156 14.24 6.03 -0.24
N LYS A 157 13.64 6.36 0.91
CA LYS A 157 13.60 7.72 1.44
C LYS A 157 15.00 8.28 1.67
N GLN A 158 15.90 7.48 2.25
CA GLN A 158 17.28 7.89 2.44
C GLN A 158 17.93 8.33 1.12
N GLY A 159 17.76 7.53 0.06
CA GLY A 159 18.26 7.88 -1.27
C GLY A 159 17.59 9.11 -1.88
N PHE A 160 16.27 9.23 -1.71
CA PHE A 160 15.48 10.34 -2.23
C PHE A 160 15.89 11.69 -1.62
N TYR A 161 16.03 11.75 -0.30
CA TYR A 161 16.42 12.95 0.45
C TYR A 161 17.93 13.24 0.45
N GLU A 162 18.75 12.37 -0.14
CA GLU A 162 20.15 12.73 -0.46
C GLU A 162 20.25 13.67 -1.66
N ILE A 163 19.25 13.63 -2.55
CA ILE A 163 19.19 14.48 -3.75
C ILE A 163 18.33 15.71 -3.50
N LEU A 164 17.19 15.54 -2.83
CA LEU A 164 16.22 16.60 -2.60
C LEU A 164 16.26 17.11 -1.16
N PRO A 165 15.98 18.40 -0.95
CA PRO A 165 15.92 18.95 0.40
C PRO A 165 14.72 18.37 1.16
N LYS A 166 14.87 18.12 2.47
CA LYS A 166 13.84 17.47 3.30
C LYS A 166 12.48 18.19 3.33
N ASN A 167 12.45 19.49 3.06
CA ASN A 167 11.22 20.26 3.01
C ASN A 167 10.42 20.07 1.70
N ILE A 168 10.94 19.31 0.73
CA ILE A 168 10.25 19.08 -0.55
C ILE A 168 8.86 18.47 -0.34
N SER A 169 8.67 17.63 0.67
CA SER A 169 7.38 17.00 1.02
C SER A 169 6.27 18.00 1.39
N SER A 170 6.63 19.24 1.72
CA SER A 170 5.68 20.33 1.95
C SER A 170 5.24 21.05 0.66
N LEU A 171 6.03 20.90 -0.41
CA LEU A 171 5.84 21.58 -1.69
C LEU A 171 5.15 20.69 -2.74
N ILE A 172 5.28 19.37 -2.61
CA ILE A 172 4.72 18.40 -3.56
C ILE A 172 3.76 17.42 -2.89
N ASN A 173 2.90 16.82 -3.70
CA ASN A 173 2.00 15.78 -3.29
C ASN A 173 2.16 14.50 -4.12
N GLU A 174 1.45 13.47 -3.67
CA GLU A 174 1.46 12.12 -4.23
C GLU A 174 0.99 12.07 -5.69
N PHE A 175 0.13 12.99 -6.12
CA PHE A 175 -0.28 13.13 -7.52
C PHE A 175 0.77 13.85 -8.37
N ASP A 176 1.51 14.81 -7.79
CA ASP A 176 2.61 15.50 -8.50
C ASP A 176 3.78 14.54 -8.83
N LEU A 177 3.88 13.41 -8.11
CA LEU A 177 4.87 12.37 -8.38
C LEU A 177 4.36 11.25 -9.30
N LYS A 178 3.04 11.16 -9.52
CA LYS A 178 2.38 10.13 -10.33
C LYS A 178 2.19 10.62 -11.78
N VAL A 179 3.28 11.09 -12.40
CA VAL A 179 3.27 11.74 -13.74
C VAL A 179 4.13 10.99 -14.73
#